data_AF-A0A4Y7LGH7-F1
#
_entry.id   AF-A0A4Y7LGH7-F1
#
_cell.length_a   1.000
_cell.length_b   1.000
_cell.length_c   1.000
_cell.angle_alpha   90.00
_cell.angle_beta   90.00
_cell.angle_gamma   90.00
#
_symmetry.space_group_name_H-M   'P 1'
#
loop_
_entity.id
_entity.type
_entity.pdbx_description
1 polymer ?
#
loop_
_entity_poly.entity_id
_entity_poly.type
_entity_poly.pdbx_seq_one_letter_code
_entity_poly.pdbx_strand_id
1 'polypeptide(L)'
;MRFRSIFRVHVSRTTKSAFSLSRFETRRSFSLRCTNYERPSFGIAFDIDGVILRGFKPIGNSPQALRKLYDESGTLKIPFLFLTNANWVNLRTNCCRNWEYTGGGVPESKRASELSELLGVNVLPSQVVQGHSPFKKLVKSFENELIVAIGKGEPANVMAEYGFKKVLSMDEYASYFDNIDPLAPYKMAPNNNITSNGSPRYDVSSERVQAAFVVSDPVDWSRDIQVLCDILRTGGLPGKEIGHQPPLYFAADDLEYQTILFPVNIPSVKWSCYSTYNFFVNG
;
A
#
# COMPACT_ATOMS: atom_id res chain seq x y z
N MET A 1 24.55 -31.32 55.69
CA MET A 1 24.42 -32.78 55.47
C MET A 1 25.23 -33.16 54.25
N ARG A 2 26.23 -34.02 54.44
CA ARG A 2 27.10 -34.58 53.40
C ARG A 2 26.44 -35.85 52.87
N PHE A 3 26.49 -36.08 51.56
CA PHE A 3 26.70 -37.42 51.02
C PHE A 3 27.71 -37.35 49.88
N ARG A 4 28.91 -37.84 50.15
CA ARG A 4 29.87 -38.34 49.17
C ARG A 4 29.45 -39.77 48.84
N SER A 5 29.62 -40.19 47.59
CA SER A 5 29.91 -41.59 47.32
C SER A 5 31.04 -41.69 46.29
N ILE A 6 32.09 -42.37 46.73
CA ILE A 6 33.29 -42.79 46.00
C ILE A 6 33.09 -44.28 45.76
N PHE A 7 33.36 -44.81 44.56
CA PHE A 7 34.01 -46.12 44.31
C PHE A 7 34.23 -46.25 42.79
N ARG A 8 35.22 -46.96 42.23
CA ARG A 8 36.61 -47.33 42.53
C ARG A 8 37.05 -48.00 41.22
N VAL A 9 38.17 -47.55 40.65
CA VAL A 9 38.75 -48.12 39.42
C VAL A 9 39.22 -49.56 39.70
N HIS A 10 38.92 -50.47 38.79
CA HIS A 10 39.59 -51.77 38.67
C HIS A 10 40.23 -51.87 37.30
N VAL A 11 41.57 -51.85 37.29
CA VAL A 11 42.40 -52.24 36.16
C VAL A 11 42.70 -53.72 36.33
N SER A 12 42.32 -54.54 35.34
CA SER A 12 42.87 -55.88 35.16
C SER A 12 43.41 -56.00 33.74
N ARG A 13 44.59 -56.61 33.64
CA ARG A 13 45.44 -56.74 32.45
C ARG A 13 45.39 -58.19 31.99
N THR A 14 45.61 -58.39 30.68
CA THR A 14 45.88 -59.66 29.95
C THR A 14 44.66 -60.57 29.74
N THR A 15 44.38 -61.11 28.55
CA THR A 15 45.25 -61.90 27.65
C THR A 15 44.91 -61.75 26.16
N LYS A 16 45.90 -62.04 25.29
CA LYS A 16 45.83 -62.09 23.82
C LYS A 16 44.90 -63.22 23.33
N SER A 17 44.11 -62.94 22.29
CA SER A 17 43.59 -63.96 21.37
C SER A 17 43.29 -63.33 20.00
N ALA A 18 43.37 -64.15 18.97
CA ALA A 18 43.66 -63.89 17.57
C ALA A 18 42.45 -63.46 16.71
N PHE A 19 42.76 -62.65 15.69
CA PHE A 19 42.16 -62.51 14.36
C PHE A 19 40.63 -62.55 14.16
N SER A 20 40.08 -61.41 13.76
CA SER A 20 39.09 -61.33 12.66
C SER A 20 39.12 -59.92 12.06
N LEU A 21 39.55 -59.83 10.79
CA LEU A 21 39.49 -58.61 9.97
C LEU A 21 38.07 -58.46 9.43
N SER A 22 37.20 -57.74 10.14
CA SER A 22 35.96 -57.22 9.55
C SER A 22 36.20 -55.80 9.04
N ARG A 23 36.16 -55.64 7.71
CA ARG A 23 36.04 -54.33 7.05
C ARG A 23 34.81 -53.60 7.61
N PHE A 24 35.03 -52.65 8.51
CA PHE A 24 34.03 -51.65 8.80
C PHE A 24 34.18 -50.54 7.77
N GLU A 25 33.30 -50.60 6.77
CA GLU A 25 33.08 -49.50 5.84
C GLU A 25 32.85 -48.21 6.65
N THR A 26 33.67 -47.21 6.36
CA THR A 26 33.43 -45.83 6.79
C THR A 26 32.07 -45.41 6.26
N ARG A 27 31.04 -45.47 7.11
CA ARG A 27 29.81 -44.72 6.90
C ARG A 27 30.20 -43.25 6.91
N ARG A 28 30.46 -42.70 5.73
CA ARG A 28 30.36 -41.26 5.50
C ARG A 28 28.91 -40.91 5.77
N SER A 29 28.64 -40.44 6.98
CA SER A 29 27.45 -39.67 7.27
C SER A 29 27.49 -38.49 6.32
N PHE A 30 26.75 -38.57 5.22
CA PHE A 30 26.32 -37.37 4.53
C PHE A 30 25.53 -36.60 5.56
N SER A 31 26.14 -35.58 6.16
CA SER A 31 25.34 -34.54 6.80
C SER A 31 24.44 -34.05 5.68
N LEU A 32 23.14 -34.34 5.77
CA LEU A 32 22.15 -33.52 5.12
C LEU A 32 22.45 -32.12 5.66
N ARG A 33 23.24 -31.35 4.89
CA ARG A 33 23.18 -29.90 4.99
C ARG A 33 21.75 -29.62 4.60
N CYS A 34 20.87 -29.53 5.61
CA CYS A 34 19.75 -28.63 5.51
C CYS A 34 20.41 -27.32 5.07
N THR A 35 20.27 -27.00 3.79
CA THR A 35 20.49 -25.65 3.34
C THR A 35 19.46 -24.86 4.12
N ASN A 36 19.87 -24.35 5.28
CA ASN A 36 19.20 -23.20 5.87
C ASN A 36 19.20 -22.20 4.71
N TYR A 37 18.06 -22.02 4.06
CA TYR A 37 17.85 -20.90 3.18
C TYR A 37 18.01 -19.70 4.10
N GLU A 38 19.24 -19.21 4.23
CA GLU A 38 19.54 -18.00 4.99
C GLU A 38 18.70 -16.93 4.33
N ARG A 39 17.66 -16.50 5.05
CA ARG A 39 16.83 -15.38 4.61
C ARG A 39 17.79 -14.21 4.38
N PRO A 40 17.65 -13.49 3.25
CA PRO A 40 18.51 -12.34 2.99
C PRO A 40 18.49 -11.37 4.17
N SER A 41 19.64 -10.80 4.51
CA SER A 41 19.77 -9.79 5.57
C SER A 41 19.21 -8.42 5.18
N PHE A 42 18.67 -8.28 3.97
CA PHE A 42 18.16 -7.04 3.42
C PHE A 42 16.89 -7.26 2.60
N GLY A 43 16.16 -6.17 2.38
CA GLY A 43 15.05 -6.09 1.44
C GLY A 43 15.16 -4.84 0.57
N ILE A 44 14.34 -4.76 -0.47
CA ILE A 44 14.35 -3.65 -1.43
C ILE A 44 12.98 -2.96 -1.43
N ALA A 45 12.96 -1.63 -1.33
CA ALA A 45 11.77 -0.83 -1.59
C ALA A 45 11.93 -0.14 -2.95
N PHE A 46 11.03 -0.43 -3.88
CA PHE A 46 11.00 0.19 -5.19
C PHE A 46 9.97 1.31 -5.21
N ASP A 47 10.41 2.51 -5.55
CA ASP A 47 9.47 3.47 -6.13
C ASP A 47 8.95 2.93 -7.47
N ILE A 48 7.76 3.38 -7.88
CA ILE A 48 7.12 2.93 -9.11
C ILE A 48 7.36 3.95 -10.22
N ASP A 49 6.92 5.19 -10.02
CA ASP A 49 6.81 6.19 -11.07
C ASP A 49 8.17 6.78 -11.39
N GLY A 50 8.64 6.59 -12.63
CA GLY A 50 9.98 7.02 -13.04
C GLY A 50 11.10 6.04 -12.64
N VAL A 51 10.80 4.96 -11.90
CA VAL A 51 11.76 3.90 -11.53
C VAL A 51 11.43 2.57 -12.21
N ILE A 52 10.27 1.99 -11.91
CA ILE A 52 9.85 0.70 -12.47
C ILE A 52 8.97 0.90 -13.71
N LEU A 53 8.10 1.92 -13.68
CA LEU A 53 7.14 2.25 -14.73
C LEU A 53 7.21 3.73 -15.11
N ARG A 54 6.91 4.04 -16.37
CA ARG A 54 6.55 5.37 -16.85
C ARG A 54 5.16 5.26 -17.47
N GLY A 55 4.13 5.58 -16.70
CA GLY A 55 2.76 5.18 -17.02
C GLY A 55 2.63 3.68 -17.11
N PHE A 56 2.08 3.18 -18.22
CA PHE A 56 1.91 1.74 -18.42
C PHE A 56 3.16 1.04 -18.97
N LYS A 57 4.23 1.79 -19.26
CA LYS A 57 5.44 1.23 -19.89
C LYS A 57 6.49 0.90 -18.84
N PRO A 58 6.92 -0.36 -18.72
CA PRO A 58 8.10 -0.69 -17.94
C PRO A 58 9.32 0.10 -18.40
N ILE A 59 10.07 0.65 -17.45
CA ILE A 59 11.29 1.42 -17.72
C ILE A 59 12.45 0.45 -17.93
N GLY A 60 13.09 0.53 -19.11
CA GLY A 60 14.23 -0.30 -19.45
C GLY A 60 13.93 -1.80 -19.29
N ASN A 61 14.76 -2.50 -18.53
CA ASN A 61 14.62 -3.94 -18.25
C ASN A 61 14.05 -4.20 -16.83
N SER A 62 13.19 -3.32 -16.31
CA SER A 62 12.61 -3.49 -14.96
C SER A 62 11.89 -4.84 -14.77
N PRO A 63 11.16 -5.41 -15.75
CA PRO A 63 10.57 -6.75 -15.59
C PRO A 63 11.62 -7.84 -15.40
N GLN A 64 12.70 -7.81 -16.19
CA GLN A 64 13.78 -8.80 -16.09
C GLN A 64 14.57 -8.63 -14.78
N ALA A 65 14.75 -7.40 -14.29
CA ALA A 65 15.38 -7.13 -13.01
C ALA A 65 14.55 -7.71 -11.84
N LEU A 66 13.23 -7.48 -11.86
CA LEU A 66 12.33 -8.04 -10.85
C LEU A 66 12.30 -9.57 -10.89
N ARG A 67 12.28 -10.18 -12.08
CA ARG A 67 12.35 -11.65 -12.21
C ARG A 67 13.58 -12.27 -11.55
N LYS A 68 14.72 -11.57 -11.51
CA LYS A 68 15.93 -12.06 -10.82
C LYS A 68 15.75 -12.14 -9.30
N LEU A 69 14.77 -11.44 -8.74
CA LEU A 69 14.43 -11.50 -7.31
C LEU A 69 13.57 -12.72 -6.97
N TYR A 70 13.16 -13.51 -7.96
CA TYR A 70 12.43 -14.76 -7.80
C TYR A 70 13.35 -15.96 -8.09
N ASP A 71 13.03 -17.11 -7.48
CA ASP A 71 13.60 -18.40 -7.85
C ASP A 71 12.80 -19.08 -8.98
N GLU A 72 13.29 -20.24 -9.41
CA GLU A 72 12.66 -21.01 -10.48
C GLU A 72 11.26 -21.51 -10.10
N SER A 73 10.93 -21.57 -8.80
CA SER A 73 9.60 -21.93 -8.30
C SER A 73 8.64 -20.74 -8.23
N GLY A 74 9.12 -19.52 -8.49
CA GLY A 74 8.34 -18.29 -8.32
C GLY A 74 8.28 -17.80 -6.87
N THR A 75 9.14 -18.31 -5.99
CA THR A 75 9.29 -17.83 -4.61
C THR A 75 10.29 -16.67 -4.57
N LEU A 76 10.04 -15.68 -3.72
CA LEU A 76 10.94 -14.54 -3.54
C LEU A 76 12.28 -15.00 -2.95
N LYS A 77 13.37 -14.80 -3.71
CA LYS A 77 14.74 -14.92 -3.23
C LYS A 77 15.13 -13.74 -2.36
N ILE A 78 14.72 -12.52 -2.75
CA ILE A 78 14.99 -11.28 -2.04
C ILE A 78 13.67 -10.58 -1.74
N PRO A 79 13.34 -10.32 -0.45
CA PRO A 79 12.15 -9.57 -0.09
C PRO A 79 12.16 -8.18 -0.74
N PHE A 80 11.05 -7.81 -1.37
CA PHE A 80 10.86 -6.46 -1.86
C PHE A 80 9.41 -6.02 -1.76
N LEU A 81 9.23 -4.71 -1.73
CA LEU A 81 7.93 -4.04 -1.83
C LEU A 81 8.00 -2.88 -2.81
N PHE A 82 6.86 -2.47 -3.32
CA PHE A 82 6.63 -1.23 -4.01
C PHE A 82 6.17 -0.18 -3.00
N LEU A 83 6.82 0.98 -2.98
CA LEU A 83 6.51 2.12 -2.13
C LEU A 83 6.27 3.33 -3.03
N THR A 84 5.04 3.84 -3.08
CA THR A 84 4.67 4.95 -3.96
C THR A 84 3.76 5.94 -3.24
N ASN A 85 3.91 7.22 -3.56
CA ASN A 85 2.96 8.25 -3.12
C ASN A 85 1.63 8.19 -3.89
N ALA A 86 1.54 7.32 -4.91
CA ALA A 86 0.31 7.00 -5.64
C ALA A 86 -0.33 8.23 -6.32
N ASN A 87 0.45 9.20 -6.80
CA ASN A 87 -0.08 10.36 -7.52
C ASN A 87 -0.38 10.09 -9.01
N TRP A 88 -0.12 8.87 -9.49
CA TRP A 88 -0.25 8.58 -10.92
C TRP A 88 -1.70 8.47 -11.42
N VAL A 89 -1.93 8.88 -12.68
CA VAL A 89 -3.17 8.64 -13.43
C VAL A 89 -2.85 7.80 -14.67
N ASN A 90 -3.43 6.62 -14.77
CA ASN A 90 -3.41 5.86 -15.99
C ASN A 90 -4.57 6.27 -16.87
N LEU A 91 -4.17 6.50 -18.10
CA LEU A 91 -5.07 6.61 -19.19
C LEU A 91 -4.98 5.29 -20.01
N ARG A 92 -5.88 4.31 -19.76
CA ARG A 92 -6.12 3.18 -20.69
C ARG A 92 -7.32 3.51 -21.59
N THR A 93 -7.08 3.76 -22.88
CA THR A 93 -8.15 3.77 -23.88
C THR A 93 -8.56 2.33 -24.17
N ASN A 94 -9.70 1.89 -23.65
CA ASN A 94 -10.43 0.85 -24.36
C ASN A 94 -11.08 1.53 -25.56
N CYS A 95 -10.87 1.01 -26.77
CA CYS A 95 -11.67 1.37 -27.93
C CYS A 95 -13.15 1.33 -27.47
N CYS A 96 -13.83 2.47 -27.57
CA CYS A 96 -15.15 2.77 -27.00
C CYS A 96 -15.16 3.36 -25.56
N ARG A 97 -14.98 4.69 -25.48
CA ARG A 97 -15.58 5.67 -24.52
C ARG A 97 -15.52 5.46 -23.00
N ASN A 98 -15.00 4.36 -22.47
CA ASN A 98 -14.88 4.16 -21.03
C ASN A 98 -13.43 4.35 -20.60
N TRP A 99 -13.19 5.50 -19.98
CA TRP A 99 -11.92 5.81 -19.35
C TRP A 99 -11.78 5.03 -18.04
N GLU A 100 -10.92 4.01 -17.99
CA GLU A 100 -10.57 3.37 -16.71
C GLU A 100 -9.38 4.13 -16.11
N TYR A 101 -9.66 4.94 -15.09
CA TYR A 101 -8.63 5.58 -14.29
C TYR A 101 -8.00 4.53 -13.37
N THR A 102 -6.82 4.02 -13.71
CA THR A 102 -6.02 3.20 -12.80
C THR A 102 -4.85 4.02 -12.26
N GLY A 103 -4.40 3.83 -11.02
CA GLY A 103 -3.39 4.70 -10.41
C GLY A 103 -3.73 5.03 -8.97
N GLY A 104 -3.41 6.24 -8.51
CA GLY A 104 -3.76 6.70 -7.15
C GLY A 104 -5.19 6.48 -6.75
N GLY A 105 -5.42 6.18 -5.47
CA GLY A 105 -6.77 6.09 -4.90
C GLY A 105 -7.52 4.80 -5.22
N VAL A 106 -6.83 3.73 -5.59
CA VAL A 106 -7.39 2.37 -5.69
C VAL A 106 -6.82 1.46 -4.59
N PRO A 107 -7.51 0.37 -4.22
CA PRO A 107 -7.00 -0.58 -3.25
C PRO A 107 -5.65 -1.20 -3.66
N GLU A 108 -4.83 -1.57 -2.67
CA GLU A 108 -3.53 -2.21 -2.95
C GLU A 108 -3.68 -3.52 -3.74
N SER A 109 -4.81 -4.21 -3.59
CA SER A 109 -5.14 -5.42 -4.32
C SER A 109 -5.24 -5.16 -5.83
N LYS A 110 -6.01 -4.14 -6.23
CA LYS A 110 -6.16 -3.71 -7.62
C LYS A 110 -4.83 -3.23 -8.19
N ARG A 111 -4.04 -2.47 -7.41
CA ARG A 111 -2.71 -2.01 -7.83
C ARG A 111 -1.72 -3.16 -7.99
N ALA A 112 -1.72 -4.15 -7.10
CA ALA A 112 -0.86 -5.32 -7.19
C ALA A 112 -1.19 -6.18 -8.44
N SER A 113 -2.47 -6.35 -8.75
CA SER A 113 -2.90 -7.04 -9.99
C SER A 113 -2.41 -6.32 -11.24
N GLU A 114 -2.54 -4.98 -11.29
CA GLU A 114 -2.03 -4.17 -12.40
C GLU A 114 -0.51 -4.31 -12.57
N LEU A 115 0.24 -4.16 -11.47
CA LEU A 115 1.70 -4.33 -11.49
C LEU A 115 2.09 -5.74 -11.96
N SER A 116 1.33 -6.76 -11.56
CA SER A 116 1.57 -8.13 -11.99
C SER A 116 1.40 -8.31 -13.51
N GLU A 117 0.35 -7.71 -14.09
CA GLU A 117 0.10 -7.72 -15.54
C GLU A 117 1.24 -7.01 -16.29
N LEU A 118 1.59 -5.79 -15.86
CA LEU A 118 2.57 -4.95 -16.56
C LEU A 118 4.00 -5.50 -16.48
N LEU A 119 4.38 -6.12 -15.35
CA LEU A 119 5.74 -6.57 -15.08
C LEU A 119 5.92 -8.07 -15.33
N GLY A 120 4.83 -8.81 -15.55
CA GLY A 120 4.86 -10.25 -15.78
C GLY A 120 5.54 -11.02 -14.64
N VAL A 121 5.28 -10.61 -13.41
CA VAL A 121 5.69 -11.25 -12.14
C VAL A 121 4.52 -11.25 -11.17
N ASN A 122 4.47 -12.19 -10.21
CA ASN A 122 3.40 -12.21 -9.23
C ASN A 122 3.67 -11.18 -8.10
N VAL A 123 2.89 -10.10 -8.07
CA VAL A 123 2.93 -9.07 -7.03
C VAL A 123 1.76 -9.28 -6.07
N LEU A 124 2.07 -9.48 -4.79
CA LEU A 124 1.03 -9.59 -3.76
C LEU A 124 0.57 -8.20 -3.28
N PRO A 125 -0.69 -8.06 -2.82
CA PRO A 125 -1.17 -6.80 -2.22
C PRO A 125 -0.31 -6.34 -1.02
N SER A 126 0.23 -7.29 -0.25
CA SER A 126 1.13 -7.02 0.87
C SER A 126 2.50 -6.44 0.45
N GLN A 127 2.86 -6.54 -0.82
CA GLN A 127 4.06 -5.95 -1.38
C GLN A 127 3.81 -4.55 -1.94
N VAL A 128 2.60 -4.00 -1.81
CA VAL A 128 2.27 -2.66 -2.30
C VAL A 128 1.98 -1.76 -1.11
N VAL A 129 2.71 -0.66 -1.02
CA VAL A 129 2.50 0.42 -0.05
C VAL A 129 2.28 1.70 -0.83
N GLN A 130 1.07 2.24 -0.75
CA GLN A 130 0.64 3.48 -1.36
C GLN A 130 0.62 4.60 -0.32
N GLY A 131 0.60 5.86 -0.75
CA GLY A 131 0.56 7.03 0.16
C GLY A 131 -0.57 6.97 1.18
N HIS A 132 -1.71 6.36 0.82
CA HIS A 132 -2.86 6.18 1.72
C HIS A 132 -2.77 4.93 2.62
N SER A 133 -1.86 3.97 2.37
CA SER A 133 -1.74 2.75 3.20
C SER A 133 -1.55 3.00 4.70
N PRO A 134 -0.84 4.06 5.16
CA PRO A 134 -0.75 4.40 6.58
C PRO A 134 -2.10 4.72 7.25
N PHE A 135 -3.14 5.10 6.49
CA PHE A 135 -4.47 5.39 7.04
C PHE A 135 -5.12 4.18 7.72
N LYS A 136 -4.68 2.93 7.42
CA LYS A 136 -5.05 1.72 8.17
C LYS A 136 -4.86 1.88 9.68
N LYS A 137 -3.88 2.69 10.12
CA LYS A 137 -3.63 2.95 11.55
C LYS A 137 -4.69 3.83 12.21
N LEU A 138 -5.40 4.64 11.43
CA LEU A 138 -6.38 5.63 11.90
C LEU A 138 -7.78 5.05 12.06
N VAL A 139 -8.01 3.82 11.59
CA VAL A 139 -9.28 3.08 11.73
C VAL A 139 -9.71 3.04 13.20
N LYS A 140 -8.79 2.79 14.13
CA LYS A 140 -9.09 2.74 15.57
C LYS A 140 -9.76 4.02 16.11
N SER A 141 -9.50 5.17 15.49
CA SER A 141 -10.04 6.46 15.91
C SER A 141 -11.34 6.84 15.19
N PHE A 142 -11.58 6.29 14.00
CA PHE A 142 -12.65 6.75 13.10
C PHE A 142 -13.50 5.61 12.51
N GLU A 143 -13.39 4.37 13.02
CA GLU A 143 -14.03 3.18 12.46
C GLU A 143 -15.53 3.38 12.19
N ASN A 144 -16.26 3.98 13.14
CA ASN A 144 -17.71 4.17 13.05
C ASN A 144 -18.10 5.64 12.83
N GLU A 145 -17.13 6.52 12.63
CA GLU A 145 -17.34 7.96 12.45
C GLU A 145 -17.52 8.29 10.98
N LEU A 146 -18.35 9.31 10.67
CA LEU A 146 -18.49 9.80 9.32
C LEU A 146 -17.19 10.47 8.85
N ILE A 147 -16.58 9.92 7.80
CA ILE A 147 -15.39 10.48 7.15
C ILE A 147 -15.66 10.74 5.67
N VAL A 148 -14.99 11.74 5.12
CA VAL A 148 -14.99 12.02 3.68
C VAL A 148 -13.65 11.62 3.09
N ALA A 149 -13.69 10.87 2.00
CA ALA A 149 -12.53 10.43 1.24
C ALA A 149 -12.47 11.19 -0.09
N ILE A 150 -11.38 11.92 -0.30
CA ILE A 150 -11.17 12.83 -1.43
C ILE A 150 -10.12 12.22 -2.37
N GLY A 151 -10.37 12.30 -3.67
CA GLY A 151 -9.41 11.94 -4.70
C GLY A 151 -10.01 11.16 -5.87
N LYS A 152 -9.20 10.97 -6.91
CA LYS A 152 -9.49 10.12 -8.06
C LYS A 152 -9.50 8.63 -7.71
N GLY A 153 -10.11 7.83 -8.58
CA GLY A 153 -10.19 6.38 -8.42
C GLY A 153 -11.37 5.98 -7.55
N GLU A 154 -11.10 5.19 -6.51
CA GLU A 154 -12.09 4.62 -5.61
C GLU A 154 -11.76 4.95 -4.14
N PRO A 155 -11.56 6.23 -3.76
CA PRO A 155 -11.06 6.59 -2.43
C PRO A 155 -11.96 6.10 -1.29
N ALA A 156 -13.28 6.08 -1.51
CA ALA A 156 -14.23 5.54 -0.54
C ALA A 156 -14.08 4.02 -0.36
N ASN A 157 -13.86 3.27 -1.45
CA ASN A 157 -13.63 1.83 -1.40
C ASN A 157 -12.31 1.49 -0.68
N VAL A 158 -11.24 2.25 -0.95
CA VAL A 158 -9.96 2.13 -0.24
C VAL A 158 -10.14 2.24 1.27
N MET A 159 -10.82 3.29 1.72
CA MET A 159 -11.05 3.53 3.15
C MET A 159 -11.99 2.46 3.73
N ALA A 160 -13.01 2.02 2.99
CA ALA A 160 -13.88 0.92 3.43
C ALA A 160 -13.10 -0.40 3.62
N GLU A 161 -12.21 -0.76 2.69
CA GLU A 161 -11.34 -1.95 2.82
C GLU A 161 -10.38 -1.86 4.01
N TYR A 162 -9.98 -0.66 4.42
CA TYR A 162 -9.17 -0.47 5.63
C TYR A 162 -9.95 -0.69 6.92
N GLY A 163 -11.28 -0.62 6.87
CA GLY A 163 -12.17 -0.87 8.00
C GLY A 163 -12.98 0.35 8.46
N PHE A 164 -12.92 1.48 7.75
CA PHE A 164 -13.82 2.60 8.03
C PHE A 164 -15.23 2.26 7.56
N LYS A 165 -16.25 2.45 8.41
CA LYS A 165 -17.62 1.98 8.13
C LYS A 165 -18.55 3.06 7.58
N LYS A 166 -18.31 4.33 7.91
CA LYS A 166 -19.08 5.47 7.42
C LYS A 166 -18.21 6.35 6.53
N VAL A 167 -18.03 5.90 5.30
CA VAL A 167 -17.19 6.56 4.31
C VAL A 167 -18.06 7.09 3.18
N LEU A 168 -17.86 8.34 2.81
CA LEU A 168 -18.40 8.92 1.58
C LEU A 168 -17.27 9.42 0.70
N SER A 169 -17.38 9.24 -0.61
CA SER A 169 -16.52 9.98 -1.55
C SER A 169 -16.88 11.47 -1.53
N MET A 170 -15.98 12.32 -2.00
CA MET A 170 -16.29 13.75 -2.14
C MET A 170 -17.47 14.00 -3.09
N ASP A 171 -17.54 13.26 -4.21
CA ASP A 171 -18.67 13.32 -5.15
C ASP A 171 -19.99 13.00 -4.46
N GLU A 172 -20.01 11.91 -3.68
CA GLU A 172 -21.19 11.44 -2.97
C GLU A 172 -21.60 12.43 -1.88
N TYR A 173 -20.67 12.88 -1.05
CA TYR A 173 -20.94 13.85 0.02
C TYR A 173 -21.51 15.16 -0.53
N ALA A 174 -20.90 15.72 -1.59
CA ALA A 174 -21.37 16.96 -2.21
C ALA A 174 -22.79 16.84 -2.79
N SER A 175 -23.19 15.64 -3.24
CA SER A 175 -24.53 15.41 -3.81
C SER A 175 -25.69 15.61 -2.84
N TYR A 176 -25.43 15.61 -1.52
CA TYR A 176 -26.45 15.86 -0.49
C TYR A 176 -26.71 17.35 -0.21
N PHE A 177 -25.94 18.26 -0.81
CA PHE A 177 -26.03 19.69 -0.54
C PHE A 177 -26.26 20.48 -1.83
N ASP A 178 -27.43 21.09 -1.95
CA ASP A 178 -27.75 21.96 -3.07
C ASP A 178 -26.79 23.15 -3.14
N ASN A 179 -26.26 23.43 -4.33
CA ASN A 179 -25.39 24.59 -4.62
C ASN A 179 -24.07 24.62 -3.82
N ILE A 180 -23.63 23.51 -3.21
CA ILE A 180 -22.34 23.44 -2.50
C ILE A 180 -21.14 23.58 -3.44
N ASP A 181 -21.36 23.37 -4.74
CA ASP A 181 -20.41 23.63 -5.82
C ASP A 181 -20.86 24.83 -6.66
N PRO A 182 -20.33 26.04 -6.40
CA PRO A 182 -20.70 27.25 -7.13
C PRO A 182 -20.37 27.18 -8.63
N LEU A 183 -19.43 26.31 -9.02
CA LEU A 183 -19.01 26.16 -10.42
C LEU A 183 -19.76 25.04 -11.14
N ALA A 184 -20.63 24.28 -10.47
CA ALA A 184 -21.44 23.24 -11.08
C ALA A 184 -22.16 23.68 -12.38
N PRO A 185 -22.77 24.89 -12.46
CA PRO A 185 -23.42 25.35 -13.69
C PRO A 185 -22.50 25.52 -14.90
N TYR A 186 -21.18 25.64 -14.68
CA TYR A 186 -20.18 25.84 -15.73
C TYR A 186 -19.45 24.55 -16.11
N LYS A 187 -19.71 23.45 -15.41
CA LYS A 187 -19.08 22.15 -15.66
C LYS A 187 -19.89 21.41 -16.73
N MET A 188 -19.19 20.73 -17.64
CA MET A 188 -19.86 19.78 -18.53
C MET A 188 -20.50 18.69 -17.68
N ALA A 189 -21.72 18.28 -18.03
CA ALA A 189 -22.44 17.25 -17.28
C ALA A 189 -21.51 16.04 -17.02
N PRO A 190 -21.35 15.61 -15.75
CA PRO A 190 -20.50 14.48 -15.45
C PRO A 190 -21.00 13.26 -16.22
N ASN A 191 -20.09 12.38 -16.65
CA ASN A 191 -20.48 11.02 -17.00
C ASN A 191 -21.12 10.44 -15.74
N ASN A 192 -22.45 10.28 -15.76
CA ASN A 192 -23.29 9.83 -14.64
C ASN A 192 -23.02 8.36 -14.27
N ASN A 193 -21.78 8.05 -13.89
CA ASN A 193 -21.41 6.81 -13.21
C ASN A 193 -21.32 7.06 -11.71
N ILE A 194 -22.16 7.93 -11.14
CA ILE A 194 -22.42 7.90 -9.71
C ILE A 194 -23.22 6.62 -9.49
N THR A 195 -22.52 5.51 -9.23
CA THR A 195 -23.13 4.32 -8.67
C THR A 195 -23.56 4.67 -7.26
N SER A 196 -24.75 5.26 -7.13
CA SER A 196 -25.41 5.42 -5.84
C SER A 196 -25.72 4.02 -5.32
N ASN A 197 -24.85 3.51 -4.46
CA ASN A 197 -25.04 2.24 -3.78
C ASN A 197 -26.10 2.42 -2.67
N GLY A 198 -27.34 2.71 -3.08
CA GLY A 198 -28.44 3.01 -2.17
C GLY A 198 -28.24 4.30 -1.37
N SER A 199 -29.28 4.75 -0.68
CA SER A 199 -29.13 5.82 0.30
C SER A 199 -28.31 5.29 1.49
N PRO A 200 -27.35 6.07 2.02
CA PRO A 200 -26.61 5.70 3.21
C PRO A 200 -27.56 5.42 4.36
N ARG A 201 -27.16 4.54 5.27
CA ARG A 201 -27.97 4.15 6.45
C ARG A 201 -28.04 5.25 7.53
N TYR A 202 -27.48 6.42 7.25
CA TYR A 202 -27.34 7.55 8.16
C TYR A 202 -27.60 8.85 7.40
N ASP A 203 -28.06 9.88 8.12
CA ASP A 203 -28.42 11.17 7.52
C ASP A 203 -27.18 12.07 7.37
N VAL A 204 -26.67 12.10 6.14
CA VAL A 204 -25.49 12.88 5.75
C VAL A 204 -25.70 14.38 5.96
N SER A 205 -26.95 14.86 5.91
CA SER A 205 -27.27 16.28 6.04
C SER A 205 -27.35 16.77 7.49
N SER A 206 -27.31 15.85 8.47
CA SER A 206 -27.35 16.18 9.89
C SER A 206 -26.15 15.66 10.70
N GLU A 207 -25.43 14.65 10.22
CA GLU A 207 -24.23 14.11 10.87
C GLU A 207 -22.97 14.92 10.50
N ARG A 208 -22.11 15.20 11.48
CA ARG A 208 -20.85 15.93 11.27
C ARG A 208 -19.75 14.99 10.81
N VAL A 209 -19.07 15.36 9.73
CA VAL A 209 -17.81 14.75 9.28
C VAL A 209 -16.75 14.92 10.37
N GLN A 210 -16.23 13.81 10.88
CA GLN A 210 -15.21 13.79 11.94
C GLN A 210 -13.78 13.86 11.42
N ALA A 211 -13.55 13.50 10.16
CA ALA A 211 -12.24 13.59 9.53
C ALA A 211 -12.35 13.62 8.00
N ALA A 212 -11.41 14.32 7.35
CA ALA A 212 -11.26 14.35 5.91
C ALA A 212 -9.92 13.72 5.49
N PHE A 213 -9.95 12.87 4.47
CA PHE A 213 -8.80 12.14 3.97
C PHE A 213 -8.60 12.38 2.49
N VAL A 214 -7.54 13.08 2.12
CA VAL A 214 -7.10 13.20 0.72
C VAL A 214 -6.29 11.96 0.39
N VAL A 215 -6.97 10.98 -0.21
CA VAL A 215 -6.44 9.65 -0.54
C VAL A 215 -5.59 9.70 -1.82
N SER A 216 -5.96 10.57 -2.75
CA SER A 216 -5.28 10.81 -4.03
C SER A 216 -5.66 12.19 -4.57
N ASP A 217 -5.08 12.61 -5.69
CA ASP A 217 -5.41 13.90 -6.30
C ASP A 217 -6.90 14.00 -6.66
N PRO A 218 -7.59 15.10 -6.29
CA PRO A 218 -8.92 15.41 -6.78
C PRO A 218 -9.01 15.43 -8.30
N VAL A 219 -10.16 15.06 -8.87
CA VAL A 219 -10.45 15.28 -10.30
C VAL A 219 -11.06 16.66 -10.51
N ASP A 220 -12.01 17.04 -9.64
CA ASP A 220 -12.65 18.34 -9.65
C ASP A 220 -12.15 19.19 -8.47
N TRP A 221 -10.97 19.78 -8.65
CA TRP A 221 -10.31 20.58 -7.62
C TRP A 221 -11.19 21.74 -7.14
N SER A 222 -11.96 22.35 -8.04
CA SER A 222 -12.79 23.50 -7.69
C SER A 222 -13.89 23.14 -6.68
N ARG A 223 -14.60 22.03 -6.91
CA ARG A 223 -15.60 21.52 -5.97
C ARG A 223 -14.93 21.01 -4.72
N ASP A 224 -13.93 20.15 -4.86
CA ASP A 224 -13.35 19.42 -3.73
C ASP A 224 -12.69 20.39 -2.74
N ILE A 225 -12.03 21.44 -3.23
CA ILE A 225 -11.48 22.51 -2.36
C ILE A 225 -12.61 23.30 -1.69
N GLN A 226 -13.66 23.68 -2.42
CA GLN A 226 -14.80 24.43 -1.86
C GLN A 226 -15.48 23.63 -0.73
N VAL A 227 -15.89 22.40 -1.03
CA VAL A 227 -16.57 21.51 -0.07
C VAL A 227 -15.66 21.20 1.12
N LEU A 228 -14.36 20.98 0.89
CA LEU A 228 -13.41 20.76 1.97
C LEU A 228 -13.28 22.00 2.87
N CYS A 229 -13.22 23.20 2.29
CA CYS A 229 -13.23 24.44 3.08
C CYS A 229 -14.49 24.57 3.93
N ASP A 230 -15.65 24.22 3.37
CA ASP A 230 -16.92 24.28 4.11
C ASP A 230 -16.95 23.26 5.25
N ILE A 231 -16.52 22.02 5.03
CA ILE A 231 -16.37 20.99 6.07
C ILE A 231 -15.46 21.51 7.20
N LEU A 232 -14.27 22.01 6.85
CA LEU A 232 -13.27 22.41 7.84
C LEU A 232 -13.73 23.62 8.67
N ARG A 233 -14.39 24.59 8.03
CA ARG A 233 -14.85 25.82 8.69
C ARG A 233 -16.08 25.62 9.56
N THR A 234 -16.99 24.74 9.16
CA THR A 234 -18.28 24.51 9.85
C THR A 234 -18.22 23.40 10.89
N GLY A 235 -17.04 22.84 11.15
CA GLY A 235 -16.87 21.71 12.06
C GLY A 235 -17.55 20.43 11.57
N GLY A 236 -17.44 20.14 10.28
CA GLY A 236 -17.90 18.90 9.67
C GLY A 236 -19.30 18.92 9.06
N LEU A 237 -20.00 20.07 9.04
CA LEU A 237 -21.36 20.14 8.49
C LEU A 237 -21.61 21.47 7.76
N PRO A 238 -21.40 21.50 6.43
CA PRO A 238 -21.61 22.67 5.58
C PRO A 238 -22.98 23.33 5.78
N GLY A 239 -23.02 24.66 5.65
CA GLY A 239 -24.24 25.46 5.84
C GLY A 239 -24.63 25.70 7.30
N LYS A 240 -23.83 25.23 8.27
CA LYS A 240 -23.98 25.53 9.70
C LYS A 240 -22.98 26.58 10.19
N GLU A 241 -23.11 26.95 11.45
CA GLU A 241 -22.20 27.88 12.13
C GLU A 241 -20.76 27.34 12.15
N ILE A 242 -19.80 28.26 12.34
CA ILE A 242 -18.39 27.91 12.46
C ILE A 242 -18.20 26.96 13.64
N GLY A 243 -17.49 25.86 13.40
CA GLY A 243 -17.29 24.79 14.37
C GLY A 243 -15.82 24.45 14.58
N HIS A 244 -15.56 23.49 15.47
CA HIS A 244 -14.21 22.96 15.65
C HIS A 244 -13.78 22.20 14.40
N GLN A 245 -12.65 22.59 13.80
CA GLN A 245 -12.15 22.00 12.58
C GLN A 245 -11.87 20.49 12.75
N PRO A 246 -12.47 19.60 11.93
CA PRO A 246 -12.08 18.20 11.91
C PRO A 246 -10.66 18.03 11.34
N PRO A 247 -9.91 17.00 11.76
CA PRO A 247 -8.60 16.70 11.21
C PRO A 247 -8.65 16.43 9.70
N LEU A 248 -7.61 16.88 9.02
CA LEU A 248 -7.37 16.69 7.59
C LEU A 248 -6.07 15.93 7.38
N TYR A 249 -6.12 14.84 6.62
CA TYR A 249 -4.98 14.00 6.30
C TYR A 249 -4.71 13.99 4.81
N PHE A 250 -3.43 14.07 4.43
CA PHE A 250 -2.97 13.95 3.04
C PHE A 250 -2.14 12.67 2.88
N ALA A 251 -2.44 11.90 1.84
CA ALA A 251 -1.70 10.70 1.48
C ALA A 251 -0.35 11.00 0.79
N ALA A 252 -0.19 12.20 0.24
CA ALA A 252 1.01 12.65 -0.44
C ALA A 252 1.23 14.16 -0.26
N ASP A 253 2.49 14.58 -0.26
CA ASP A 253 2.95 15.97 -0.19
C ASP A 253 3.84 16.38 -1.37
N ASP A 254 3.89 15.55 -2.42
CA ASP A 254 4.68 15.82 -3.61
C ASP A 254 4.13 17.03 -4.37
N LEU A 255 4.97 18.06 -4.54
CA LEU A 255 4.67 19.19 -5.41
C LEU A 255 4.74 18.81 -6.89
N GLU A 256 5.65 17.90 -7.24
CA GLU A 256 5.93 17.47 -8.61
C GLU A 256 5.98 15.94 -8.69
N TYR A 257 5.32 15.38 -9.70
CA TYR A 257 5.47 13.97 -10.06
C TYR A 257 5.53 13.84 -11.59
N GLN A 258 6.25 12.82 -12.08
CA GLN A 258 6.32 12.58 -13.52
C GLN A 258 4.94 12.14 -14.03
N THR A 259 4.57 12.57 -15.24
CA THR A 259 3.34 12.11 -15.94
C THR A 259 3.67 11.78 -17.39
N ILE A 260 2.94 10.84 -18.00
CA ILE A 260 3.04 10.52 -19.44
C ILE A 260 2.43 11.62 -20.31
N LEU A 261 1.57 12.47 -19.73
CA LEU A 261 0.72 13.39 -20.48
C LEU A 261 1.40 14.71 -20.83
N PHE A 262 2.44 15.09 -20.09
CA PHE A 262 3.16 16.33 -20.34
C PHE A 262 4.67 16.07 -20.39
N PRO A 263 5.33 16.21 -21.55
CA PRO A 263 6.76 15.97 -21.68
C PRO A 263 7.53 17.12 -21.03
N VAL A 264 7.91 16.93 -19.78
CA VAL A 264 8.80 17.85 -19.06
C VAL A 264 10.23 17.32 -19.18
N ASN A 265 11.03 17.91 -20.07
CA ASN A 265 12.49 17.69 -20.11
C ASN A 265 13.18 18.50 -18.99
N ILE A 266 12.74 18.31 -17.73
CA ILE A 266 13.46 18.84 -16.58
C ILE A 266 14.30 17.68 -16.03
N PRO A 267 15.64 17.83 -15.92
CA PRO A 267 16.46 16.85 -15.22
C PRO A 267 15.92 16.71 -13.80
N SER A 268 15.58 15.48 -13.40
CA SER A 268 14.96 15.19 -12.12
C SER A 268 15.77 15.79 -10.98
N VAL A 269 15.23 16.84 -10.34
CA VAL A 269 15.69 17.26 -9.03
C VAL A 269 15.21 16.17 -8.07
N LYS A 270 16.12 15.29 -7.70
CA LYS A 270 15.87 14.29 -6.64
C LYS A 270 15.70 15.04 -5.34
N TRP A 271 14.46 15.37 -4.97
CA TRP A 271 14.13 15.61 -3.59
C TRP A 271 14.19 14.27 -2.88
N SER A 272 15.23 14.08 -2.07
CA SER A 272 15.23 13.03 -1.07
C SER A 272 14.14 13.40 -0.07
N CYS A 273 12.94 12.83 -0.21
CA CYS A 273 11.96 12.87 0.86
C CYS A 273 12.58 12.15 2.06
N TYR A 274 12.96 12.91 3.09
CA TYR A 274 13.03 12.41 4.45
C TYR A 274 11.60 12.11 4.89
N SER A 275 11.02 11.04 4.35
CA SER A 275 9.83 10.49 4.96
C SER A 275 10.28 9.86 6.26
N THR A 276 9.94 10.51 7.38
CA THR A 276 10.12 9.97 8.73
C THR A 276 9.18 8.77 8.94
N TYR A 277 9.40 7.69 8.21
CA TYR A 277 8.88 6.38 8.56
C TYR A 277 9.78 5.80 9.67
N ASN A 278 9.52 6.20 10.91
CA ASN A 278 10.04 5.47 12.08
C ASN A 278 9.33 4.12 12.16
N PHE A 279 9.83 3.13 11.41
CA PHE A 279 9.59 1.73 11.69
C PHE A 279 10.46 1.34 12.89
N PHE A 280 9.93 1.49 14.10
CA PHE A 280 10.48 0.79 15.25
C PHE A 280 10.23 -0.70 15.06
N VAL A 281 11.23 -1.40 14.52
CA VAL A 281 11.39 -2.84 14.69
C VAL A 281 11.97 -3.02 16.09
N ASN A 282 11.13 -3.20 17.09
CA ASN A 282 11.60 -3.74 18.37
C ASN A 282 11.92 -5.22 18.15
N GLY A 283 13.19 -5.56 18.34
CA GLY A 283 13.64 -6.93 18.55
C GLY A 283 13.33 -7.45 19.95
#